data_AF-A0A8X8GE76-F1
#
_entry.id   AF-A0A8X8GE76-F1
#
_cell.length_a   1.000
_cell.length_b   1.000
_cell.length_c   1.000
_cell.angle_alpha   90.00
_cell.angle_beta   90.00
_cell.angle_gamma   90.00
#
_symmetry.space_group_name_H-M   'P 1'
#
loop_
_entity.id
_entity.type
_entity.pdbx_description
1 polymer ?
#
loop_
_entity_poly.entity_id
_entity_poly.type
_entity_poly.pdbx_seq_one_letter_code
_entity_poly.pdbx_strand_id
1 'polypeptide(L)' 'MNIVPVITLDGPGGVGKGTLGRLLAHDLGWHLLDSGAIYRALALA' A
#
# COMPACT_ATOMS: atom_id res chain seq x y z
N MET A 1 23.17 10.92 5.09
CA MET A 1 21.81 10.42 5.37
C MET A 1 21.57 9.22 4.47
N ASN A 2 21.16 8.08 5.01
CA ASN A 2 20.82 6.91 4.20
C ASN A 2 19.40 7.10 3.65
N ILE A 3 19.23 6.99 2.34
CA ILE A 3 17.91 7.16 1.70
C ILE A 3 17.14 5.86 1.91
N VAL A 4 16.00 5.93 2.59
CA VAL A 4 15.11 4.78 2.75
C VAL A 4 14.34 4.60 1.42
N PRO A 5 14.40 3.43 0.77
CA PRO A 5 13.71 3.20 -0.49
C PRO A 5 12.20 3.14 -0.26
N VAL A 6 11.43 3.73 -1.18
CA VAL A 6 9.96 3.81 -1.13
C VAL A 6 9.38 3.41 -2.49
N ILE A 7 8.35 2.58 -2.48
CA ILE A 7 7.60 2.17 -3.68
C ILE A 7 6.16 2.67 -3.53
N THR A 8 5.66 3.37 -4.55
CA THR A 8 4.24 3.78 -4.65
C THR A 8 3.52 2.94 -5.70
N LEU A 9 2.25 2.60 -5.44
CA LEU A 9 1.41 1.82 -6.34
C LEU A 9 0.14 2.60 -6.68
N ASP A 10 0.08 3.18 -7.87
CA ASP A 10 -1.03 4.00 -8.34
C ASP A 10 -1.80 3.35 -9.49
N GLY A 11 -3.08 3.72 -9.64
CA GLY A 11 -3.95 3.21 -10.70
C GLY A 11 -5.43 3.18 -10.30
N PRO A 12 -6.34 2.80 -11.22
CA PRO A 12 -7.79 2.80 -10.99
C PRO A 12 -8.24 1.88 -9.84
N GLY A 13 -9.48 2.06 -9.36
CA GLY A 13 -10.09 1.15 -8.40
C GLY A 13 -10.23 -0.28 -8.95
N GLY A 14 -10.06 -1.30 -8.10
CA GLY A 14 -10.28 -2.70 -8.49
C GLY A 14 -9.13 -3.40 -9.23
N VAL A 15 -8.07 -2.70 -9.66
CA VAL A 15 -6.96 -3.30 -10.44
C VAL A 15 -5.97 -4.14 -9.62
N GLY A 16 -6.24 -4.39 -8.33
CA GLY A 16 -5.40 -5.27 -7.49
C GLY A 16 -4.22 -4.62 -6.77
N LYS A 17 -4.09 -3.29 -6.74
CA LYS A 17 -2.97 -2.56 -6.10
C LYS A 17 -2.72 -2.97 -4.63
N GLY A 18 -3.78 -3.08 -3.84
CA GLY A 18 -3.68 -3.49 -2.43
C GLY A 18 -3.16 -4.92 -2.27
N THR A 19 -3.56 -5.83 -3.17
CA THR A 19 -3.05 -7.21 -3.21
C THR A 19 -1.57 -7.23 -3.56
N LEU A 20 -1.17 -6.52 -4.63
CA LEU A 20 0.23 -6.43 -5.05
C LEU A 20 1.11 -5.80 -3.96
N GLY A 21 0.64 -4.72 -3.31
CA GLY A 21 1.37 -4.07 -2.23
C GLY A 21 1.61 -5.01 -1.04
N ARG A 22 0.64 -5.87 -0.70
CA ARG A 22 0.78 -6.88 0.37
C ARG A 22 1.80 -7.95 0.02
N LEU A 23 1.81 -8.41 -1.24
CA LEU A 23 2.81 -9.37 -1.74
C LEU A 23 4.22 -8.76 -1.73
N LEU A 24 4.39 -7.54 -2.26
CA LEU A 24 5.69 -6.85 -2.25
C LEU A 24 6.22 -6.61 -0.84
N ALA A 25 5.36 -6.17 0.09
CA ALA A 25 5.76 -5.96 1.48
C ALA A 25 6.20 -7.26 2.15
N HIS A 26 5.49 -8.36 1.92
CA HIS A 26 5.88 -9.68 2.40
C HIS A 26 7.23 -10.12 1.82
N ASP A 27 7.39 -10.05 0.50
CA ASP A 27 8.56 -10.59 -0.19
C ASP A 27 9.84 -9.76 0.06
N LEU A 28 9.68 -8.45 0.27
CA LEU A 28 10.79 -7.55 0.59
C LEU A 28 11.05 -7.43 2.10
N GLY A 29 10.15 -7.93 2.95
CA GLY A 29 10.18 -7.69 4.39
C GLY A 29 9.96 -6.21 4.76
N TRP A 30 9.16 -5.48 3.97
CA TRP A 30 8.91 -4.05 4.13
C TRP A 30 7.58 -3.77 4.80
N HIS A 31 7.42 -2.55 5.31
CA HIS A 31 6.13 -2.08 5.82
C HIS A 31 5.20 -1.66 4.68
N LEU A 32 3.91 -2.01 4.80
CA LEU A 32 2.86 -1.58 3.87
C LEU A 32 2.00 -0.47 4.49
N LEU A 33 1.83 0.62 3.75
CA LEU A 33 0.83 1.66 4.03
C LEU A 33 -0.36 1.51 3.06
N ASP A 34 -1.48 0.95 3.51
CA ASP A 34 -2.71 0.81 2.71
C ASP A 34 -3.59 2.07 2.87
N SER A 35 -3.35 3.08 2.02
CA SER A 35 -4.15 4.31 2.01
C SER A 35 -5.64 4.06 1.76
N GLY A 36 -5.97 3.06 0.95
CA GLY A 36 -7.36 2.68 0.68
C GLY A 36 -8.08 2.16 1.92
N ALA A 37 -7.40 1.41 2.79
CA ALA A 37 -7.96 0.97 4.06
C ALA A 37 -8.25 2.14 5.02
N ILE A 38 -7.36 3.13 5.07
CA ILE A 38 -7.54 4.33 5.88
C ILE A 38 -8.79 5.10 5.43
N TYR A 39 -8.94 5.35 4.12
CA TYR A 39 -10.12 6.05 3.60
C TYR A 39 -11.42 5.27 3.80
N ARG A 40 -11.40 3.93 3.66
CA ARG A 40 -12.58 3.10 3.96
C ARG A 40 -12.97 3.15 5.43
N ALA A 41 -12.00 3.13 6.34
CA ALA A 41 -12.27 3.25 7.77
C ALA A 41 -12.88 4.62 8.11
N LEU A 42 -12.34 5.70 7.51
CA LEU A 42 -12.88 7.05 7.67
C LEU A 42 -14.33 7.15 7.18
N ALA A 43 -14.68 6.51 6.06
CA ALA A 43 -16.03 6.56 5.50
C ALA A 43 -17.10 5.85 6.36
N LEU A 44 -16.69 5.05 7.36
CA LEU A 44 -17.58 4.36 8.29
C LEU A 44 -17.74 5.10 9.63
N ALA A 45 -16.98 6.17 9.86
CA ALA A 45 -16.98 6.95 11.09
C ALA A 45 -17.96 8.13 11.05
#